data_AF-A0A484RY21-F1
#
_entry.id   AF-A0A484RY21-F1
#
_cell.length_a   1.000
_cell.length_b   1.000
_cell.length_c   1.000
_cell.angle_alpha   90.00
_cell.angle_beta   90.00
_cell.angle_gamma   90.00
#
_symmetry.space_group_name_H-M   'P 1'
#
loop_
_entity.id
_entity.type
_entity.pdbx_description
1 polymer ?
#
loop_
_entity_poly.entity_id
_entity_poly.type
_entity_poly.pdbx_seq_one_letter_code
_entity_poly.pdbx_strand_id
1 'polypeptide(L)'
;MLNKFIHSQSSRLAATCHGVASNADCQETRSVRFSLAIEIGQFGSLDEAIQQSVAYVREQRFEQQCDGEQFVAMALHVDVRDEQEALVLRGIVLGQGMDWCMPARTRKEARSISMQIEQLSEEYVRQDFLVERVTAQRLGSDPAERITERLAYLEGSLVSPAWRDSVTRALRQHLRQQPIRS
;
A
#
# COMPACT_ATOMS: atom_id res chain seq x y z
N MET A 1 5.74 20.40 -38.81
CA MET A 1 4.83 19.35 -38.29
C MET A 1 5.62 18.54 -37.26
N LEU A 2 5.43 18.82 -35.97
CA LEU A 2 6.14 18.13 -34.88
C LEU A 2 5.36 16.86 -34.53
N ASN A 3 5.93 15.70 -34.84
CA ASN A 3 5.44 14.41 -34.35
C ASN A 3 5.58 14.38 -32.82
N LYS A 4 4.46 14.54 -32.13
CA LYS A 4 4.34 14.14 -30.71
C LYS A 4 4.54 12.63 -30.66
N PHE A 5 5.70 12.20 -30.18
CA PHE A 5 5.89 10.84 -29.70
C PHE A 5 4.93 10.62 -28.53
N ILE A 6 3.74 10.10 -28.83
CA ILE A 6 2.95 9.36 -27.85
C ILE A 6 3.74 8.08 -27.63
N HIS A 7 4.62 8.07 -26.63
CA HIS A 7 5.09 6.81 -26.08
C HIS A 7 3.85 6.09 -25.57
N SER A 8 3.29 5.18 -26.36
CA SER A 8 2.48 4.10 -25.82
C SER A 8 3.44 3.23 -25.00
N GLN A 9 3.71 3.64 -23.77
CA GLN A 9 4.29 2.75 -22.79
C GLN A 9 3.26 1.67 -22.55
N SER A 10 3.35 0.59 -23.33
CA SER A 10 2.66 -0.65 -23.05
C SER A 10 3.48 -1.38 -21.99
N SER A 11 3.62 -0.77 -20.82
CA SER A 11 4.29 -1.38 -19.68
C SER A 11 3.26 -2.24 -18.95
N ARG A 12 3.55 -3.52 -18.84
CA ARG A 12 2.75 -4.46 -18.05
C ARG A 12 2.88 -4.04 -16.58
N LEU A 13 1.75 -3.80 -15.94
CA LEU A 13 1.69 -3.42 -14.52
C LEU A 13 1.31 -4.63 -13.69
N ALA A 14 2.07 -4.95 -12.65
CA ALA A 14 1.69 -5.98 -11.68
C ALA A 14 1.10 -5.30 -10.45
N ALA A 15 -0.05 -5.78 -9.95
CA ALA A 15 -0.58 -5.35 -8.66
C ALA A 15 -0.49 -6.48 -7.63
N THR A 16 0.01 -6.14 -6.45
CA THR A 16 0.22 -7.06 -5.34
C THR A 16 -0.42 -6.48 -4.08
N CYS A 17 -1.28 -7.26 -3.43
CA CYS A 17 -1.85 -6.92 -2.14
C CYS A 17 -0.93 -7.44 -1.03
N HIS A 18 -0.54 -6.55 -0.14
CA HIS A 18 0.27 -6.84 1.03
C HIS A 18 -0.60 -6.79 2.27
N GLY A 19 -0.39 -7.74 3.17
CA GLY A 19 -1.14 -7.80 4.41
C GLY A 19 -0.42 -8.62 5.47
N VAL A 20 -1.12 -8.87 6.55
CA VAL A 20 -0.66 -9.71 7.64
C VAL A 20 -1.67 -10.81 7.92
N ALA A 21 -1.18 -11.94 8.40
CA ALA A 21 -2.03 -12.97 8.97
C ALA A 21 -1.50 -13.40 10.34
N SER A 22 -2.41 -13.84 11.20
CA SER A 22 -2.12 -14.35 12.55
C SER A 22 -2.91 -15.62 12.81
N ASN A 23 -2.32 -16.57 13.53
CA ASN A 23 -3.00 -17.80 13.92
C ASN A 23 -3.96 -17.51 15.09
N ALA A 24 -5.25 -17.83 14.92
CA ALA A 24 -6.30 -17.59 15.90
C ALA A 24 -6.30 -18.61 17.07
N ASP A 25 -5.81 -19.83 16.81
CA ASP A 25 -6.02 -21.01 17.65
C ASP A 25 -4.83 -21.35 18.57
N CYS A 26 -3.65 -20.81 18.32
CA CYS A 26 -2.46 -21.16 19.09
C CYS A 26 -2.21 -20.14 20.22
N GLN A 27 -2.42 -20.53 21.48
CA GLN A 27 -2.17 -19.66 22.64
C GLN A 27 -0.71 -19.20 22.77
N GLU A 28 0.25 -19.96 22.22
CA GLU A 28 1.68 -19.65 22.24
C GLU A 28 2.12 -18.71 21.10
N THR A 29 1.39 -18.67 19.98
CA THR A 29 1.69 -17.80 18.82
C THR A 29 0.57 -16.80 18.48
N ARG A 30 -0.40 -16.62 19.38
CA ARG A 30 -1.54 -15.67 19.26
C ARG A 30 -1.13 -14.23 18.97
N SER A 31 0.15 -13.90 19.09
CA SER A 31 0.75 -12.58 18.82
C SER A 31 1.68 -12.54 17.59
N VAL A 32 1.97 -13.68 16.95
CA VAL A 32 2.88 -13.74 15.81
C VAL A 32 2.11 -13.42 14.54
N ARG A 33 2.28 -12.18 14.06
CA ARG A 33 1.82 -11.74 12.74
C ARG A 33 2.90 -12.06 11.72
N PHE A 34 2.54 -12.69 10.62
CA PHE A 34 3.43 -12.89 9.48
C PHE A 34 2.95 -12.07 8.29
N SER A 35 3.89 -11.46 7.58
CA SER A 35 3.61 -10.65 6.39
C SER A 35 3.35 -11.57 5.20
N LEU A 36 2.32 -11.23 4.43
CA LEU A 36 1.93 -11.93 3.21
C LEU A 36 1.84 -10.94 2.05
N ALA A 37 2.15 -11.42 0.86
CA ALA A 37 1.99 -10.70 -0.39
C ALA A 37 1.31 -11.61 -1.40
N ILE A 38 0.21 -11.16 -1.97
CA ILE A 38 -0.61 -11.91 -2.92
C ILE A 38 -0.73 -11.10 -4.21
N GLU A 39 -0.35 -11.70 -5.33
CA GLU A 39 -0.55 -11.11 -6.65
C GLU A 39 -2.05 -11.01 -6.96
N ILE A 40 -2.52 -9.80 -7.23
CA ILE A 40 -3.90 -9.53 -7.70
C ILE A 40 -3.99 -9.87 -9.19
N GLY A 41 -2.95 -9.52 -9.95
CA GLY A 41 -2.83 -9.81 -11.37
C GLY A 41 -1.93 -8.83 -12.11
N GLN A 42 -1.96 -8.92 -13.44
CA GLN A 42 -1.15 -8.10 -14.33
C GLN A 42 -2.03 -7.41 -15.36
N PHE A 43 -1.78 -6.12 -15.59
CA PHE A 43 -2.69 -5.21 -16.29
C PHE A 43 -1.97 -4.46 -17.39
N GLY A 44 -2.72 -4.13 -18.45
CA GLY A 44 -2.20 -3.36 -19.59
C GLY A 44 -2.26 -1.84 -19.37
N SER A 45 -2.96 -1.38 -18.32
CA SER A 45 -3.14 0.04 -18.04
C SER A 45 -3.27 0.32 -16.54
N LEU A 46 -2.93 1.55 -16.16
CA LEU A 46 -3.05 2.00 -14.76
C LEU A 46 -4.51 2.08 -14.31
N ASP A 47 -5.43 2.47 -15.19
CA ASP A 47 -6.86 2.54 -14.85
C ASP A 47 -7.43 1.15 -14.53
N GLU A 48 -7.07 0.15 -15.33
CA GLU A 48 -7.44 -1.25 -15.08
C GLU A 48 -6.83 -1.75 -13.76
N ALA A 49 -5.54 -1.51 -13.53
CA ALA A 49 -4.88 -1.90 -12.28
C ALA A 49 -5.56 -1.27 -11.04
N ILE A 50 -5.92 0.02 -11.11
CA ILE A 50 -6.67 0.73 -10.06
C ILE A 50 -8.03 0.07 -9.84
N GLN A 51 -8.81 -0.15 -10.90
CA GLN A 51 -10.16 -0.70 -10.79
C GLN A 51 -10.16 -2.12 -10.20
N GLN A 52 -9.26 -2.97 -10.68
CA GLN A 52 -9.15 -4.36 -10.23
C GLN A 52 -8.64 -4.42 -8.78
N SER A 53 -7.71 -3.54 -8.39
CA SER A 53 -7.25 -3.44 -7.00
C SER A 53 -8.36 -3.00 -6.05
N VAL A 54 -9.17 -2.00 -6.44
CA VAL A 54 -10.34 -1.56 -5.66
C VAL A 54 -11.36 -2.68 -5.52
N ALA A 55 -11.67 -3.39 -6.60
CA ALA A 55 -12.60 -4.52 -6.55
C ALA A 55 -12.09 -5.62 -5.62
N TYR A 56 -10.80 -5.97 -5.73
CA TYR A 56 -10.15 -6.98 -4.91
C TYR A 56 -10.25 -6.70 -3.40
N VAL A 57 -9.93 -5.47 -2.99
CA VAL A 57 -10.03 -5.02 -1.60
C VAL A 57 -11.49 -4.98 -1.13
N ARG A 58 -12.39 -4.41 -1.94
CA ARG A 58 -13.82 -4.30 -1.61
C ARG A 58 -14.46 -5.68 -1.40
N GLU A 59 -14.05 -6.66 -2.20
CA GLU A 59 -14.54 -8.04 -2.14
C GLU A 59 -13.83 -8.89 -1.09
N GLN A 60 -12.91 -8.31 -0.30
CA GLN A 60 -12.18 -8.97 0.79
C GLN A 60 -11.47 -10.25 0.33
N ARG A 61 -10.93 -10.21 -0.90
CA ARG A 61 -10.32 -11.39 -1.54
C ARG A 61 -9.00 -11.79 -0.88
N PHE A 62 -8.29 -10.85 -0.25
CA PHE A 62 -7.08 -11.15 0.51
C PHE A 62 -7.40 -12.07 1.68
N GLU A 63 -8.40 -11.69 2.47
CA GLU A 63 -8.86 -12.43 3.64
C GLU A 63 -9.37 -13.81 3.24
N GLN A 64 -10.20 -13.90 2.19
CA GLN A 64 -10.74 -15.16 1.67
C GLN A 64 -9.66 -16.15 1.20
N GLN A 65 -8.55 -15.66 0.63
CA GLN A 65 -7.46 -16.52 0.17
C GLN A 65 -6.59 -17.04 1.32
N CYS A 66 -6.63 -16.36 2.46
CA CYS A 66 -6.00 -16.81 3.69
C CYS A 66 -7.00 -17.51 4.62
N ASP A 67 -8.26 -17.63 4.21
CA ASP A 67 -9.34 -18.17 5.03
C ASP A 67 -9.17 -19.69 5.16
N GLY A 68 -8.67 -20.08 6.33
CA GLY A 68 -8.74 -21.41 6.88
C GLY A 68 -9.13 -21.26 8.35
N GLU A 69 -9.70 -22.31 8.96
CA GLU A 69 -10.28 -22.26 10.32
C GLU A 69 -9.32 -21.68 11.40
N GLN A 70 -8.03 -21.58 11.11
CA GLN A 70 -6.95 -21.22 12.03
C GLN A 70 -6.35 -19.83 11.81
N PHE A 71 -6.68 -19.07 10.76
CA PHE A 71 -5.99 -17.82 10.44
C PHE A 71 -6.94 -16.63 10.25
N VAL A 72 -6.57 -15.50 10.87
CA VAL A 72 -7.17 -14.20 10.60
C VAL A 72 -6.16 -13.39 9.79
N ALA A 73 -6.57 -12.97 8.59
CA ALA A 73 -5.77 -12.14 7.70
C ALA A 73 -6.38 -10.74 7.55
N MET A 74 -5.54 -9.77 7.20
CA MET A 74 -5.94 -8.40 6.95
C MET A 74 -5.04 -7.80 5.88
N ALA A 75 -5.66 -7.29 4.81
CA ALA A 75 -4.96 -6.49 3.81
C ALA A 75 -4.54 -5.13 4.41
N LEU A 76 -3.33 -4.66 4.06
CA LEU A 76 -2.75 -3.41 4.55
C LEU A 76 -2.56 -2.38 3.43
N HIS A 77 -2.01 -2.81 2.30
CA HIS A 77 -1.83 -1.94 1.14
C HIS A 77 -1.75 -2.74 -0.16
N VAL A 78 -1.90 -2.06 -1.29
CA VAL A 78 -1.69 -2.61 -2.62
C VAL A 78 -0.59 -1.82 -3.30
N ASP A 79 0.42 -2.52 -3.80
CA ASP A 79 1.47 -1.96 -4.66
C ASP A 79 1.15 -2.29 -6.12
N VAL A 80 1.22 -1.28 -6.99
CA VAL A 80 1.27 -1.43 -8.45
C VAL A 80 2.69 -1.12 -8.89
N ARG A 81 3.32 -2.04 -9.61
CA ARG A 81 4.70 -1.95 -10.10
C ARG A 81 4.75 -2.12 -11.61
N ASP A 82 5.75 -1.51 -12.24
CA ASP A 82 6.06 -1.75 -13.64
C ASP A 82 6.94 -2.99 -13.84
N GLU A 83 7.27 -3.30 -15.08
CA GLU A 83 8.13 -4.43 -15.45
C GLU A 83 9.58 -4.33 -14.93
N GLN A 84 10.01 -3.14 -14.48
CA GLN A 84 11.30 -2.92 -13.82
C GLN A 84 11.17 -2.98 -12.28
N GLU A 85 10.04 -3.46 -11.76
CA GLU A 85 9.69 -3.50 -10.33
C GLU A 85 9.64 -2.12 -9.67
N ALA A 86 9.61 -1.04 -10.45
CA ALA A 86 9.54 0.31 -9.92
C ALA A 86 8.11 0.60 -9.42
N LEU A 87 8.00 1.21 -8.25
CA LEU A 87 6.70 1.57 -7.69
C LEU A 87 6.00 2.60 -8.57
N VAL A 88 4.84 2.21 -9.11
CA VAL A 88 3.96 3.05 -9.92
C VAL A 88 2.91 3.70 -9.04
N LEU A 89 2.28 2.94 -8.15
CA LEU A 89 1.21 3.43 -7.29
C LEU A 89 1.10 2.56 -6.04
N ARG A 90 0.78 3.17 -4.89
CA ARG A 90 0.39 2.44 -3.68
C ARG A 90 -0.97 2.92 -3.19
N GLY A 91 -1.82 1.99 -2.78
CA GLY A 91 -3.07 2.28 -2.08
C GLY A 91 -3.07 1.67 -0.69
N ILE A 92 -3.43 2.45 0.33
CA ILE A 92 -3.59 2.00 1.71
C ILE A 92 -5.00 1.44 1.88
N VAL A 93 -5.11 0.24 2.42
CA VAL A 93 -6.42 -0.41 2.67
C VAL A 93 -7.01 0.12 3.96
N LEU A 94 -8.26 0.61 3.88
CA LEU A 94 -9.03 1.15 5.00
C LEU A 94 -10.38 0.41 5.06
N GLY A 95 -10.39 -0.75 5.71
CA GLY A 95 -11.53 -1.66 5.68
C GLY A 95 -11.79 -2.17 4.26
N GLN A 96 -12.99 -1.92 3.73
CA GLN A 96 -13.34 -2.27 2.33
C GLN A 96 -13.00 -1.15 1.33
N GLY A 97 -12.42 -0.06 1.81
CA GLY A 97 -11.97 1.07 1.00
C GLY A 97 -10.47 1.06 0.77
N MET A 98 -10.03 1.88 -0.17
CA MET A 98 -8.62 2.10 -0.44
C MET A 98 -8.35 3.59 -0.62
N ASP A 99 -7.33 4.09 0.06
CA ASP A 99 -6.84 5.46 -0.05
C ASP A 99 -5.53 5.47 -0.84
N TRP A 100 -5.53 6.12 -2.00
CA TRP A 100 -4.38 6.12 -2.90
C TRP A 100 -3.33 7.16 -2.48
N CYS A 101 -2.09 6.72 -2.30
CA CYS A 101 -0.98 7.62 -1.98
C CYS A 101 -0.72 8.56 -3.17
N MET A 102 -0.84 9.87 -2.94
CA MET A 102 -0.54 10.86 -3.96
C MET A 102 0.97 10.96 -4.21
N PRO A 103 1.44 10.91 -5.47
CA PRO A 103 2.85 11.04 -5.78
C PRO A 103 3.42 12.38 -5.31
N ALA A 104 4.68 12.36 -4.85
CA ALA A 104 5.44 13.57 -4.57
C ALA A 104 5.53 14.46 -5.82
N ARG A 105 5.07 15.71 -5.70
CA ARG A 105 4.91 16.66 -6.82
C ARG A 105 6.24 17.20 -7.31
N THR A 106 7.23 17.26 -6.43
CA THR A 106 8.54 17.84 -6.75
C THR A 106 9.69 16.96 -6.24
N ARG A 107 10.89 17.18 -6.78
CA ARG A 107 12.11 16.56 -6.25
C ARG A 107 12.41 17.01 -4.81
N LYS A 108 12.04 18.24 -4.42
CA LYS A 108 12.23 18.75 -3.06
C LYS A 108 11.33 18.03 -2.07
N GLU A 109 10.06 17.86 -2.44
CA GLU A 109 9.08 17.10 -1.64
C GLU A 109 9.49 15.64 -1.51
N ALA A 110 9.90 14.98 -2.59
CA ALA A 110 10.39 13.60 -2.53
C ALA A 110 11.57 13.44 -1.56
N ARG A 111 12.55 14.37 -1.58
CA ARG A 111 13.67 14.36 -0.61
C ARG A 111 13.19 14.54 0.82
N SER A 112 12.24 15.45 1.06
CA SER A 112 11.67 15.66 2.39
C SER A 112 10.89 14.44 2.90
N ILE A 113 10.22 13.70 2.00
CA ILE A 113 9.55 12.44 2.32
C ILE A 113 10.60 11.37 2.67
N SER A 114 11.68 11.24 1.88
CA SER A 114 12.77 10.30 2.20
C SER A 114 13.39 10.55 3.58
N MET A 115 13.62 11.82 3.94
CA MET A 115 14.10 12.18 5.28
C MET A 115 13.10 11.80 6.39
N GLN A 116 11.79 11.97 6.16
CA GLN A 116 10.76 11.55 7.11
C GLN A 116 10.73 10.04 7.29
N ILE A 117 10.92 9.28 6.20
CA ILE A 117 11.01 7.81 6.24
C ILE A 117 12.21 7.37 7.08
N GLU A 118 13.38 7.98 6.87
CA GLU A 118 14.60 7.68 7.64
C GLU A 118 14.38 7.91 9.14
N GLN A 119 13.87 9.09 9.50
CA GLN A 119 13.57 9.44 10.90
C GLN A 119 12.53 8.50 11.54
N LEU A 120 11.47 8.16 10.81
CA LEU A 120 10.45 7.24 11.30
C LEU A 120 10.94 5.80 11.39
N SER A 121 11.85 5.38 10.51
CA SER A 121 12.48 4.07 10.57
C SER A 121 13.38 3.96 11.80
N GLU A 122 14.14 5.01 12.11
CA GLU A 122 14.92 5.08 13.36
C GLU A 122 14.02 5.07 14.61
N GLU A 123 12.89 5.78 14.57
CA GLU A 123 11.89 5.74 15.66
C GLU A 123 11.28 4.35 15.80
N TYR A 124 10.89 3.71 14.70
CA TYR A 124 10.35 2.36 14.70
C TYR A 124 11.29 1.37 15.37
N VAL A 125 12.56 1.38 14.97
CA VAL A 125 13.61 0.54 15.55
C VAL A 125 13.73 0.80 17.05
N ARG A 126 13.74 2.07 17.48
CA ARG A 126 13.79 2.42 18.91
C ARG A 126 12.58 1.91 19.69
N GLN A 127 11.39 2.00 19.14
CA GLN A 127 10.14 1.52 19.76
C GLN A 127 10.10 -0.02 19.84
N ASP A 128 10.69 -0.73 18.87
CA ASP A 128 10.75 -2.20 18.84
C ASP A 128 11.59 -2.79 20.00
N PHE A 129 12.51 -2.00 20.56
CA PHE A 129 13.35 -2.39 21.70
C PHE A 129 12.80 -2.01 23.08
N LEU A 130 11.64 -1.36 23.18
CA LEU A 130 11.06 -0.95 24.46
C LEU A 130 10.19 -2.07 25.07
N VAL A 131 10.48 -2.41 26.33
CA VAL A 131 9.68 -3.36 27.17
C VAL A 131 8.21 -2.93 27.26
N GLU A 132 7.93 -1.64 27.11
CA GLU A 132 6.59 -1.03 27.14
C GLU A 132 5.69 -1.44 25.97
N ARG A 133 6.24 -2.04 24.90
CA ARG A 133 5.45 -2.52 23.74
C ARG A 133 4.39 -3.54 24.16
N VAL A 134 4.73 -4.44 25.09
CA VAL A 134 3.77 -5.46 25.61
C VAL A 134 2.62 -4.80 26.37
N THR A 135 2.88 -3.70 27.07
CA THR A 135 1.87 -2.93 27.81
C THR A 135 1.01 -2.09 26.86
N ALA A 136 1.63 -1.45 25.86
CA ALA A 136 0.96 -0.64 24.86
C ALA A 136 0.03 -1.48 23.94
N GLN A 137 0.47 -2.68 23.56
CA GLN A 137 -0.32 -3.65 22.80
C GLN A 137 -1.56 -4.11 23.58
N ARG A 138 -1.45 -4.29 24.90
CA ARG A 138 -2.59 -4.61 25.78
C ARG A 138 -3.58 -3.45 25.93
N LEU A 139 -3.14 -2.21 25.72
CA LEU A 139 -3.98 -1.01 25.81
C LEU A 139 -4.55 -0.57 24.45
N GLY A 140 -4.31 -1.32 23.38
CA GLY A 140 -4.85 -1.01 22.05
C GLY A 140 -4.25 0.25 21.41
N SER A 141 -3.06 0.66 21.83
CA SER A 141 -2.31 1.76 21.22
C SER A 141 -0.88 1.28 20.99
N ASP A 142 -0.63 0.63 19.85
CA ASP A 142 0.72 0.22 19.46
C ASP A 142 1.40 1.37 18.68
N PRO A 143 2.37 2.09 19.26
CA PRO A 143 3.11 3.13 18.57
C PRO A 143 3.80 2.61 17.31
N ALA A 144 4.21 1.33 17.30
CA ALA A 144 4.86 0.72 16.15
C ALA A 144 3.90 0.60 14.95
N GLU A 145 2.64 0.23 15.18
CA GLU A 145 1.62 0.11 14.13
C GLU A 145 1.35 1.46 13.46
N ARG A 146 1.23 2.53 14.25
CA ARG A 146 1.08 3.90 13.73
C ARG A 146 2.28 4.37 12.91
N ILE A 147 3.49 3.99 13.32
CA ILE A 147 4.71 4.30 12.57
C ILE A 147 4.72 3.51 11.25
N THR A 148 4.37 2.23 11.27
CA THR A 148 4.29 1.39 10.07
C THR A 148 3.26 1.92 9.06
N GLU A 149 2.06 2.30 9.51
CA GLU A 149 1.05 2.94 8.65
C GLU A 149 1.58 4.22 8.00
N ARG A 150 2.25 5.06 8.80
CA ARG A 150 2.81 6.32 8.30
C ARG A 150 3.95 6.09 7.31
N LEU A 151 4.82 5.11 7.57
CA LEU A 151 5.88 4.70 6.65
C LEU A 151 5.30 4.21 5.33
N ALA A 152 4.30 3.32 5.37
CA ALA A 152 3.65 2.79 4.17
C ALA A 152 3.07 3.90 3.28
N TYR A 153 2.43 4.91 3.89
CA TYR A 153 1.92 6.08 3.17
C TYR A 153 3.03 6.93 2.54
N LEU A 154 4.10 7.22 3.30
CA LEU A 154 5.22 8.04 2.82
C LEU A 154 5.98 7.35 1.68
N GLU A 155 6.27 6.06 1.82
CA GLU A 155 6.86 5.24 0.76
C GLU A 155 5.96 5.19 -0.48
N GLY A 156 4.65 5.04 -0.28
CA GLY A 156 3.67 5.08 -1.36
C GLY A 156 3.66 6.39 -2.14
N SER A 157 4.10 7.48 -1.51
CA SER A 157 4.22 8.80 -2.16
C SER A 157 5.50 8.93 -3.00
N LEU A 158 6.49 8.04 -2.81
CA LEU A 158 7.76 8.01 -3.56
C LEU A 158 7.67 7.23 -4.88
N VAL A 159 6.59 7.46 -5.63
CA VAL A 159 6.40 6.91 -6.98
C VAL A 159 7.57 7.26 -7.89
N SER A 160 7.95 6.28 -8.73
CA SER A 160 9.00 6.39 -9.73
C SER A 160 8.81 7.66 -10.58
N PRO A 161 9.86 8.48 -10.78
CA PRO A 161 9.77 9.73 -11.54
C PRO A 161 9.14 9.58 -12.93
N ALA A 162 9.33 8.44 -13.59
CA ALA A 162 8.77 8.15 -14.91
C ALA A 162 7.23 8.08 -14.92
N TRP A 163 6.63 7.76 -13.78
CA TRP A 163 5.19 7.48 -13.64
C TRP A 163 4.38 8.61 -13.00
N ARG A 164 5.04 9.56 -12.32
CA ARG A 164 4.36 10.57 -11.47
C ARG A 164 3.25 11.33 -12.18
N ASP A 165 3.50 11.80 -13.41
CA ASP A 165 2.52 12.59 -14.16
C ASP A 165 1.32 11.75 -14.61
N SER A 166 1.58 10.54 -15.10
CA SER A 166 0.56 9.58 -15.52
C SER A 166 -0.32 9.16 -14.34
N VAL A 167 0.30 8.84 -13.20
CA VAL A 167 -0.39 8.45 -11.96
C VAL A 167 -1.21 9.60 -11.41
N THR A 168 -0.65 10.80 -11.33
CA THR A 168 -1.38 11.99 -10.87
C THR A 168 -2.61 12.25 -11.73
N ARG A 169 -2.52 12.03 -13.05
CA ARG A 169 -3.66 12.18 -13.96
C ARG A 169 -4.72 11.09 -13.74
N ALA A 170 -4.30 9.83 -13.67
CA ALA A 170 -5.20 8.70 -13.45
C ALA A 170 -5.95 8.81 -12.11
N LEU A 171 -5.24 9.13 -11.02
CA LEU A 171 -5.86 9.34 -9.70
C LEU A 171 -6.86 10.49 -9.71
N ARG A 172 -6.55 11.62 -10.36
CA ARG A 172 -7.51 12.74 -10.48
C ARG A 172 -8.76 12.34 -11.26
N GLN A 173 -8.62 11.52 -12.29
CA GLN A 173 -9.76 11.00 -13.04
C GLN A 173 -10.58 10.04 -12.19
N HIS A 174 -9.93 9.10 -11.51
CA HIS A 174 -10.58 8.15 -10.62
C HIS A 174 -11.36 8.83 -9.48
N LEU A 175 -10.76 9.80 -8.80
CA LEU A 175 -11.39 10.55 -7.71
C LEU A 175 -12.61 11.37 -8.18
N ARG A 176 -12.63 11.83 -9.44
CA ARG A 176 -13.81 12.51 -10.02
C ARG A 176 -14.95 11.55 -10.34
N GLN A 177 -14.64 10.28 -10.55
CA GLN A 177 -15.60 9.25 -10.92
C GLN A 177 -16.20 8.54 -9.71
N GLN A 178 -15.61 8.69 -8.52
CA GLN A 178 -16.22 8.21 -7.29
C GLN A 178 -17.43 9.10 -6.93
N PRO A 179 -18.65 8.54 -6.87
CA PRO A 179 -19.80 9.30 -6.39
C PRO A 179 -19.52 9.72 -4.94
N ILE A 180 -19.81 10.99 -4.62
CA ILE A 180 -19.78 11.47 -3.23
C ILE A 180 -20.79 10.60 -2.46
N ARG A 181 -20.30 9.62 -1.70
CA ARG A 181 -21.12 8.91 -0.73
C ARG A 181 -21.42 9.93 0.38
N SER A 182 -22.65 10.43 0.35
CA SER A 182 -23.25 11.25 1.40
C SER A 182 -23.85 10.35 2.47
#